data_AF-A0A140L1Q7-F1
#
_entry.id   AF-A0A140L1Q7-F1
#
_cell.length_a   1.000
_cell.length_b   1.000
_cell.length_c   1.000
_cell.angle_alpha   90.00
_cell.angle_beta   90.00
_cell.angle_gamma   90.00
#
_symmetry.space_group_name_H-M   'P 1'
#
loop_
_entity.id
_entity.type
_entity.pdbx_description
1 polymer ?
#
loop_
_entity_poly.entity_id
_entity_poly.type
_entity_poly.pdbx_seq_one_letter_code
_entity_poly.pdbx_strand_id
1 'polypeptide(L)'
;MNGNTSDTEWNEKAIKLVKGTFGERLASITYIADSKLINLPLFQQLMEPGKRVRFISRCPANFYNKIAGKVIKQAYQDDQWIDVGKIGSGKKTCTYELQEYHRTIEGNDVWLIVVRSSAGKERYDHKLHKQQIELEKSINELSKKTFVCEADAKKEWERFEKSHKKNLYKAAVEFKEIKTEKRPVGNPGKNPKPPQVKVTWQVCAQIIGINETRAEELRNGGECFVVITNVEQSELTGEQVLRQYKDQSIVEIQFKLLKEPAIASAIFLKTPGRIDALMMLLHVSLLIRALIQYKVRKSISESKEEAPKIGWNNSRTEKPTLNLILESLQHTTFEKVGENNYRYGFYSDRERDRVMTILSLLDITIDGLLDP
;
A
#
# COMPACT_ATOMS: atom_id res chain seq x y z
N MET A 1 8.21 -8.84 26.58
CA MET A 1 6.83 -8.52 26.12
C MET A 1 6.08 -9.78 25.68
N ASN A 2 4.78 -9.93 25.99
CA ASN A 2 3.97 -11.08 25.54
C ASN A 2 3.52 -10.89 24.07
N GLY A 3 3.71 -11.92 23.23
CA GLY A 3 3.40 -11.92 21.80
C GLY A 3 1.90 -11.86 21.43
N ASN A 4 1.06 -11.37 22.34
CA ASN A 4 -0.39 -11.27 22.17
C ASN A 4 -0.91 -9.82 22.37
N THR A 5 0.00 -8.85 22.41
CA THR A 5 -0.37 -7.42 22.50
C THR A 5 -0.91 -6.99 21.14
N SER A 6 -2.13 -6.46 21.09
CA SER A 6 -2.73 -6.03 19.83
C SER A 6 -2.00 -4.80 19.27
N ASP A 7 -2.00 -4.61 17.94
CA ASP A 7 -1.37 -3.43 17.32
C ASP A 7 -1.90 -2.11 17.87
N THR A 8 -3.17 -2.09 18.32
CA THR A 8 -3.80 -0.93 18.95
C THR A 8 -3.18 -0.62 20.32
N GLU A 9 -2.97 -1.64 21.16
CA GLU A 9 -2.30 -1.48 22.46
C GLU A 9 -0.84 -1.06 22.30
N TRP A 10 -0.17 -1.54 21.24
CA TRP A 10 1.20 -1.13 20.94
C TRP A 10 1.25 0.34 20.51
N ASN A 11 0.37 0.78 19.60
CA ASN A 11 0.28 2.17 19.18
C ASN A 11 -0.03 3.12 20.34
N GLU A 12 -0.90 2.71 21.28
CA GLU A 12 -1.18 3.50 22.48
C GLU A 12 0.10 3.71 23.33
N LYS A 13 0.84 2.63 23.59
CA LYS A 13 2.10 2.69 24.34
C LYS A 13 3.15 3.51 23.58
N ALA A 14 3.23 3.37 22.27
CA ALA A 14 4.13 4.13 21.43
C ALA A 14 3.82 5.64 21.50
N ILE A 15 2.55 6.05 21.38
CA ILE A 15 2.15 7.46 21.52
C ILE A 15 2.53 8.00 22.90
N LYS A 16 2.26 7.25 23.98
CA LYS A 16 2.66 7.66 25.34
C LYS A 16 4.17 7.80 25.48
N LEU A 17 4.94 6.87 24.92
CA LEU A 17 6.39 6.91 24.95
C LEU A 17 6.93 8.12 24.16
N VAL A 18 6.40 8.35 22.95
CA VAL A 18 6.78 9.51 22.13
C VAL A 18 6.46 10.80 22.89
N LYS A 19 5.24 10.92 23.45
CA LYS A 19 4.83 12.04 24.34
C LYS A 19 5.81 12.27 25.48
N GLY A 20 6.20 11.22 26.20
CA GLY A 20 7.14 11.32 27.31
C GLY A 20 8.59 11.64 26.89
N THR A 21 9.04 11.13 25.74
CA THR A 21 10.43 11.26 25.30
C THR A 21 10.71 12.62 24.67
N PHE A 22 9.79 13.10 23.84
CA PHE A 22 10.02 14.31 23.04
C PHE A 22 9.46 15.58 23.66
N GLY A 23 8.54 15.49 24.63
CA GLY A 23 7.98 16.64 25.35
C GLY A 23 7.47 17.72 24.39
N GLU A 24 7.93 18.96 24.55
CA GLU A 24 7.53 20.09 23.68
C GLU A 24 8.03 19.97 22.23
N ARG A 25 9.09 19.17 21.96
CA ARG A 25 9.61 18.97 20.60
C ARG A 25 8.65 18.17 19.71
N LEU A 26 7.60 17.58 20.27
CA LEU A 26 6.55 16.92 19.49
C LEU A 26 5.80 17.86 18.55
N ALA A 27 5.72 19.15 18.89
CA ALA A 27 5.05 20.13 18.03
C ALA A 27 5.72 20.24 16.64
N SER A 28 7.01 19.91 16.53
CA SER A 28 7.77 19.94 15.27
C SER A 28 7.94 18.58 14.59
N ILE A 29 7.42 17.48 15.18
CA ILE A 29 7.57 16.13 14.65
C ILE A 29 6.23 15.61 14.17
N THR A 30 6.17 15.13 12.93
CA THR A 30 4.98 14.48 12.38
C THR A 30 5.10 12.96 12.47
N TYR A 31 4.17 12.32 13.18
CA TYR A 31 4.10 10.89 13.34
C TYR A 31 3.41 10.23 12.13
N ILE A 32 4.17 9.47 11.34
CA ILE A 32 3.66 8.80 10.14
C ILE A 32 3.47 7.32 10.45
N ALA A 33 2.25 6.80 10.30
CA ALA A 33 1.93 5.43 10.65
C ALA A 33 0.91 4.78 9.72
N ASP A 34 0.82 3.45 9.81
CA ASP A 34 -0.18 2.67 9.08
C ASP A 34 -1.62 3.01 9.50
N SER A 35 -2.59 2.47 8.78
CA SER A 35 -4.01 2.75 9.04
C SER A 35 -4.50 2.27 10.42
N LYS A 36 -3.78 1.37 11.11
CA LYS A 36 -4.19 0.87 12.43
C LYS A 36 -3.97 1.91 13.53
N LEU A 37 -3.20 2.97 13.25
CA LEU A 37 -3.13 4.15 14.10
C LEU A 37 -4.50 4.83 14.26
N ILE A 38 -5.32 4.81 13.21
CA ILE A 38 -6.55 5.59 13.15
C ILE A 38 -7.74 4.74 13.62
N ASN A 39 -7.98 4.76 14.92
CA ASN A 39 -9.23 4.36 15.53
C ASN A 39 -9.66 5.47 16.51
N LEU A 40 -10.93 5.47 16.93
CA LEU A 40 -11.47 6.60 17.70
C LEU A 40 -10.71 6.87 19.01
N PRO A 41 -10.39 5.87 19.85
CA PRO A 41 -9.59 6.08 21.06
C PRO A 41 -8.20 6.67 20.78
N LEU A 42 -7.45 6.12 19.83
CA LEU A 42 -6.11 6.63 19.50
C LEU A 42 -6.18 8.02 18.86
N PHE A 43 -7.16 8.26 18.00
CA PHE A 43 -7.39 9.58 17.41
C PHE A 43 -7.62 10.64 18.48
N GLN A 44 -8.46 10.37 19.49
CA GLN A 44 -8.67 11.28 20.61
C GLN A 44 -7.36 11.56 21.38
N GLN A 45 -6.50 10.55 21.58
CA GLN A 45 -5.19 10.76 22.20
C GLN A 45 -4.26 11.62 21.35
N LEU A 46 -4.27 11.46 20.02
CA LEU A 46 -3.48 12.28 19.10
C LEU A 46 -3.97 13.74 19.06
N MET A 47 -5.26 13.96 19.33
CA MET A 47 -5.90 15.28 19.29
C MET A 47 -6.08 15.93 20.68
N GLU A 48 -5.50 15.35 21.73
CA GLU A 48 -5.59 15.86 23.11
C GLU A 48 -5.11 17.32 23.18
N PRO A 49 -5.95 18.27 23.65
CA PRO A 49 -5.58 19.68 23.76
C PRO A 49 -4.33 19.89 24.63
N GLY A 50 -3.41 20.72 24.17
CA GLY A 50 -2.12 20.97 24.84
C GLY A 50 -1.09 19.84 24.73
N LYS A 51 -1.46 18.69 24.13
CA LYS A 51 -0.56 17.54 23.86
C LYS A 51 -0.83 16.92 22.49
N ARG A 52 -1.25 17.75 21.53
CA ARG A 52 -1.58 17.32 20.17
C ARG A 52 -0.33 16.75 19.52
N VAL A 53 -0.46 15.56 18.94
CA VAL A 53 0.59 14.90 18.17
C VAL A 53 0.26 15.07 16.70
N ARG A 54 1.14 15.72 15.95
CA ARG A 54 0.98 15.80 14.49
C ARG A 54 1.08 14.42 13.89
N PHE A 55 0.20 14.07 12.96
CA PHE A 55 0.23 12.76 12.33
C PHE A 55 -0.14 12.79 10.86
N ILE A 56 0.38 11.84 10.11
CA ILE A 56 -0.08 11.49 8.75
C ILE A 56 -0.33 9.99 8.73
N SER A 57 -1.53 9.57 8.36
CA SER A 57 -1.86 8.14 8.29
C SER A 57 -2.89 7.86 7.21
N ARG A 58 -3.03 6.60 6.82
CA ARG A 58 -4.13 6.17 5.94
C ARG A 58 -5.41 6.06 6.74
N CYS A 59 -6.46 6.74 6.30
CA CYS A 59 -7.79 6.64 6.90
C CYS A 59 -8.39 5.25 6.60
N PRO A 60 -8.78 4.47 7.62
CA PRO A 60 -9.44 3.18 7.42
C PRO A 60 -10.84 3.36 6.81
N ALA A 61 -11.27 2.38 6.02
CA ALA A 61 -12.58 2.38 5.38
C ALA A 61 -13.75 2.45 6.37
N ASN A 62 -13.59 1.84 7.55
CA ASN A 62 -14.62 1.78 8.60
C ASN A 62 -14.47 2.86 9.67
N PHE A 63 -13.48 3.75 9.55
CA PHE A 63 -13.27 4.81 10.55
C PHE A 63 -14.38 5.87 10.47
N TYR A 64 -14.83 6.32 11.65
CA TYR A 64 -15.76 7.44 11.88
C TYR A 64 -16.86 7.57 10.82
N ASN A 65 -17.91 6.75 10.91
CA ASN A 65 -19.05 6.75 9.98
C ASN A 65 -18.64 6.61 8.50
N LYS A 66 -17.60 5.79 8.23
CA LYS A 66 -17.03 5.52 6.90
C LYS A 66 -16.62 6.80 6.17
N ILE A 67 -16.01 7.75 6.89
CA ILE A 67 -15.66 9.07 6.36
C ILE A 67 -14.82 8.98 5.08
N ALA A 68 -13.90 8.02 4.99
CA ALA A 68 -13.09 7.77 3.81
C ALA A 68 -13.95 7.51 2.56
N GLY A 69 -14.96 6.64 2.66
CA GLY A 69 -15.85 6.35 1.52
C GLY A 69 -16.71 7.55 1.11
N LYS A 70 -17.10 8.38 2.08
CA LYS A 70 -17.88 9.61 1.81
C LYS A 70 -17.05 10.64 1.04
N VAL A 71 -15.80 10.88 1.43
CA VAL A 71 -14.94 11.84 0.73
C VAL A 71 -14.47 11.31 -0.63
N ILE A 72 -14.27 9.99 -0.79
CA ILE A 72 -14.00 9.40 -2.10
C ILE A 72 -15.20 9.62 -3.03
N LYS A 73 -16.43 9.34 -2.56
CA LYS A 73 -17.63 9.59 -3.35
C LYS A 73 -17.73 11.05 -3.79
N GLN A 74 -17.47 11.98 -2.87
CA GLN A 74 -17.45 13.40 -3.17
C GLN A 74 -16.36 13.75 -4.22
N ALA A 75 -15.16 13.19 -4.13
CA ALA A 75 -14.09 13.43 -5.11
C ALA A 75 -14.46 13.08 -6.55
N TYR A 76 -15.24 12.01 -6.74
CA TYR A 76 -15.77 11.66 -8.06
C TYR A 76 -16.93 12.54 -8.52
N GLN A 77 -17.64 13.19 -7.59
CA GLN A 77 -18.70 14.14 -7.93
C GLN A 77 -18.11 15.51 -8.29
N ASP A 78 -17.09 15.96 -7.56
CA ASP A 78 -16.42 17.24 -7.78
C ASP A 78 -15.53 17.20 -9.04
N ASP A 79 -14.88 16.06 -9.29
CA ASP A 79 -13.99 15.79 -10.45
C ASP A 79 -12.87 16.84 -10.67
N GLN A 80 -12.41 17.48 -9.59
CA GLN A 80 -11.34 18.48 -9.60
C GLN A 80 -9.97 17.88 -9.22
N TRP A 81 -9.54 16.85 -9.94
CA TRP A 81 -8.29 16.15 -9.62
C TRP A 81 -7.04 17.00 -9.90
N ILE A 82 -6.15 17.09 -8.91
CA ILE A 82 -4.84 17.74 -9.03
C ILE A 82 -3.81 16.66 -9.38
N ASP A 83 -3.12 16.81 -10.51
CA ASP A 83 -2.03 15.90 -10.89
C ASP A 83 -0.78 16.16 -10.05
N VAL A 84 -0.31 15.10 -9.38
CA VAL A 84 0.92 15.10 -8.56
C VAL A 84 2.09 14.48 -9.33
N GLY A 85 1.79 13.75 -10.41
CA GLY A 85 2.78 13.02 -11.18
C GLY A 85 3.35 11.81 -10.44
N LYS A 86 4.64 11.51 -10.71
CA LYS A 86 5.29 10.28 -10.23
C LYS A 86 5.88 10.46 -8.83
N ILE A 87 5.61 9.49 -7.96
CA ILE A 87 6.26 9.37 -6.65
C ILE A 87 7.04 8.04 -6.61
N GLY A 88 8.36 8.13 -6.47
CA GLY A 88 9.31 7.00 -6.50
C GLY A 88 10.26 7.03 -7.70
N SER A 89 11.23 6.12 -7.75
CA SER A 89 12.30 6.12 -8.78
C SER A 89 12.53 4.76 -9.47
N GLY A 90 11.48 3.93 -9.64
CA GLY A 90 11.56 2.61 -10.29
C GLY A 90 10.78 2.50 -11.59
N LYS A 91 11.06 1.48 -12.43
CA LYS A 91 10.37 1.25 -13.72
C LYS A 91 8.85 1.02 -13.61
N LYS A 92 8.36 0.62 -12.43
CA LYS A 92 6.92 0.46 -12.10
C LYS A 92 6.38 1.63 -11.27
N THR A 93 6.88 2.85 -11.49
CA THR A 93 6.42 4.02 -10.75
C THR A 93 4.97 4.32 -11.08
N CYS A 94 4.17 4.51 -10.03
CA CYS A 94 2.79 4.94 -10.16
C CYS A 94 2.73 6.46 -10.30
N THR A 95 1.76 6.94 -11.08
CA THR A 95 1.35 8.34 -11.05
C THR A 95 0.20 8.50 -10.06
N TYR A 96 0.10 9.69 -9.48
CA TYR A 96 -0.87 10.00 -8.44
C TYR A 96 -1.61 11.28 -8.78
N GLU A 97 -2.89 11.29 -8.45
CA GLU A 97 -3.73 12.48 -8.46
C GLU A 97 -4.41 12.60 -7.11
N LEU A 98 -4.71 13.82 -6.68
CA LEU A 98 -5.36 14.05 -5.39
C LEU A 98 -6.49 15.07 -5.43
N GLN A 99 -7.36 14.97 -4.44
CA GLN A 99 -8.33 15.98 -4.05
C GLN A 99 -8.32 16.13 -2.53
N GLU A 100 -8.63 17.33 -2.05
CA GLU A 100 -8.43 17.72 -0.65
C GLU A 100 -9.75 18.11 0.01
N TYR A 101 -9.97 17.63 1.24
CA TYR A 101 -11.18 17.90 2.00
C TYR A 101 -10.88 18.16 3.47
N HIS A 102 -11.57 19.13 4.05
CA HIS A 102 -11.55 19.36 5.49
C HIS A 102 -12.82 18.82 6.14
N ARG A 103 -12.67 18.17 7.29
CA ARG A 103 -13.76 17.60 8.08
C ARG A 103 -13.48 17.76 9.57
N THR A 104 -14.55 17.76 10.34
CA THR A 104 -14.47 17.77 11.80
C THR A 104 -14.84 16.38 12.34
N ILE A 105 -13.99 15.83 13.19
CA ILE A 105 -14.17 14.53 13.87
C ILE A 105 -14.08 14.80 15.37
N GLU A 106 -15.14 14.50 16.13
CA GLU A 106 -15.16 14.74 17.59
C GLU A 106 -14.73 16.17 17.97
N GLY A 107 -15.22 17.18 17.24
CA GLY A 107 -14.87 18.59 17.47
C GLY A 107 -13.46 19.01 17.01
N ASN A 108 -12.71 18.12 16.36
CA ASN A 108 -11.37 18.39 15.88
C ASN A 108 -11.30 18.42 14.36
N ASP A 109 -10.70 19.46 13.80
CA ASP A 109 -10.49 19.57 12.36
C ASP A 109 -9.37 18.65 11.88
N VAL A 110 -9.66 17.95 10.80
CA VAL A 110 -8.77 17.04 10.10
C VAL A 110 -8.83 17.31 8.61
N TRP A 111 -7.67 17.10 7.99
CA TRP A 111 -7.49 17.19 6.56
C TRP A 111 -7.46 15.78 5.97
N LEU A 112 -8.31 15.55 4.98
CA LEU A 112 -8.50 14.30 4.26
C LEU A 112 -8.07 14.50 2.81
N ILE A 113 -7.03 13.79 2.40
CA ILE A 113 -6.50 13.82 1.04
C ILE A 113 -6.93 12.52 0.36
N VAL A 114 -7.84 12.64 -0.60
CA VAL A 114 -8.27 11.53 -1.46
C VAL A 114 -7.23 11.37 -2.55
N VAL A 115 -6.69 10.16 -2.68
CA VAL A 115 -5.61 9.87 -3.63
C VAL A 115 -6.08 8.79 -4.60
N ARG A 116 -5.95 9.08 -5.89
CA ARG A 116 -6.08 8.12 -7.00
C ARG A 116 -4.69 7.76 -7.50
N SER A 117 -4.49 6.50 -7.90
CA SER A 117 -3.20 6.04 -8.42
C SER A 117 -3.39 5.24 -9.71
N SER A 118 -2.44 5.33 -10.65
CA SER A 118 -2.49 4.57 -11.91
C SER A 118 -2.59 3.06 -11.69
N ALA A 119 -1.81 2.51 -10.76
CA ALA A 119 -1.89 1.09 -10.40
C ALA A 119 -3.21 0.72 -9.71
N GLY A 120 -3.83 1.66 -8.98
CA GLY A 120 -5.16 1.48 -8.42
C GLY A 120 -6.22 1.37 -9.50
N LYS A 121 -6.17 2.29 -10.46
CA LYS A 121 -7.07 2.32 -11.62
C LYS A 121 -6.96 1.06 -12.46
N GLU A 122 -5.74 0.63 -12.78
CA GLU A 122 -5.51 -0.62 -13.52
C GLU A 122 -6.11 -1.85 -12.81
N ARG A 123 -5.95 -1.97 -11.49
CA ARG A 123 -6.57 -3.05 -10.70
C ARG A 123 -8.09 -2.97 -10.71
N TYR A 124 -8.65 -1.77 -10.64
CA TYR A 124 -10.09 -1.54 -10.70
C TYR A 124 -10.65 -1.98 -12.06
N ASP A 125 -10.06 -1.48 -13.15
CA ASP A 125 -10.46 -1.79 -14.52
C ASP A 125 -10.35 -3.28 -14.82
N HIS A 126 -9.25 -3.92 -14.41
CA HIS A 126 -9.06 -5.35 -14.59
C HIS A 126 -10.13 -6.17 -13.85
N LYS A 127 -10.48 -5.78 -12.62
CA LYS A 127 -11.49 -6.49 -11.83
C LYS A 127 -12.90 -6.28 -12.38
N LEU A 128 -13.20 -5.08 -12.89
CA LEU A 128 -14.45 -4.75 -13.55
C LEU A 128 -14.62 -5.61 -14.81
N HIS A 129 -13.63 -5.60 -15.69
CA HIS A 129 -13.64 -6.39 -16.92
C HIS A 129 -13.74 -7.89 -16.66
N LYS A 130 -12.98 -8.42 -15.68
CA LYS A 130 -13.03 -9.83 -15.31
C LYS A 130 -14.43 -10.26 -14.85
N GLN A 131 -15.08 -9.48 -13.98
CA GLN A 131 -16.41 -9.82 -13.48
C GLN A 131 -17.50 -9.69 -14.55
N GLN A 132 -17.32 -8.80 -15.52
CA GLN A 132 -18.21 -8.70 -16.66
C GLN A 132 -18.16 -10.00 -17.48
N ILE A 133 -16.97 -10.43 -17.89
CA ILE A 133 -16.78 -11.66 -18.67
C ILE A 133 -17.31 -12.89 -17.93
N GLU A 134 -17.04 -13.00 -16.62
CA GLU A 134 -17.54 -14.11 -15.80
C GLU A 134 -19.07 -14.13 -15.73
N LEU A 135 -19.71 -12.96 -15.62
CA LEU A 135 -21.17 -12.86 -15.60
C LEU A 135 -21.77 -13.18 -16.97
N GLU A 136 -21.20 -12.66 -18.06
CA GLU A 136 -21.63 -12.94 -19.44
C GLU A 136 -21.57 -14.44 -19.75
N LYS A 137 -20.47 -15.09 -19.35
CA LYS A 137 -20.32 -16.54 -19.48
C LYS A 137 -21.41 -17.28 -18.70
N SER A 138 -21.64 -16.89 -17.45
CA SER A 138 -22.64 -17.52 -16.59
C SER A 138 -24.08 -17.31 -17.11
N ILE A 139 -24.38 -16.13 -17.67
CA ILE A 139 -25.64 -15.83 -18.37
C ILE A 139 -25.80 -16.71 -19.60
N ASN A 140 -24.75 -16.88 -20.41
CA ASN A 140 -24.79 -17.71 -21.61
C ASN A 140 -24.96 -19.21 -21.27
N GLU A 141 -24.38 -19.67 -20.17
CA GLU A 141 -24.62 -21.02 -19.67
C GLU A 141 -26.05 -21.21 -19.15
N LEU A 142 -26.59 -20.20 -18.45
CA LEU A 142 -27.98 -20.21 -17.97
C LEU A 142 -28.98 -20.22 -19.13
N SER A 143 -28.73 -19.44 -20.17
CA SER A 143 -29.61 -19.37 -21.33
C SER A 143 -29.67 -20.69 -22.08
N LYS A 144 -28.63 -21.52 -22.10
CA LYS A 144 -28.70 -22.84 -22.77
C LYS A 144 -29.62 -23.85 -22.07
N LYS A 145 -30.02 -23.59 -20.82
CA LYS A 145 -30.91 -24.50 -20.06
C LYS A 145 -32.35 -24.35 -20.51
N THR A 146 -33.06 -25.47 -20.60
CA THR A 146 -34.50 -25.51 -20.87
C THR A 146 -35.25 -26.13 -19.71
N PHE A 147 -36.42 -25.58 -19.39
CA PHE A 147 -37.24 -25.95 -18.25
C PHE A 147 -38.62 -26.43 -18.72
N VAL A 148 -39.25 -27.30 -17.93
CA VAL A 148 -40.57 -27.86 -18.26
C VAL A 148 -41.68 -26.83 -18.02
N CYS A 149 -41.52 -25.95 -17.04
CA CYS A 149 -42.47 -24.90 -16.73
C CYS A 149 -41.79 -23.56 -16.41
N GLU A 150 -42.55 -22.47 -16.51
CA GLU A 150 -42.09 -21.12 -16.16
C GLU A 150 -41.63 -21.03 -14.70
N ALA A 151 -42.32 -21.73 -13.78
CA ALA A 151 -42.00 -21.70 -12.36
C ALA A 151 -40.60 -22.27 -12.07
N ASP A 152 -40.16 -23.30 -12.80
CA ASP A 152 -38.82 -23.86 -12.67
C ASP A 152 -37.76 -22.90 -13.21
N ALA A 153 -38.06 -22.22 -14.33
CA ALA A 153 -37.20 -21.19 -14.89
C ALA A 153 -37.01 -20.01 -13.91
N LYS A 154 -38.09 -19.57 -13.23
CA LYS A 154 -38.03 -18.54 -12.18
C LYS A 154 -37.18 -18.96 -10.99
N LYS A 155 -37.36 -20.19 -10.49
CA LYS A 155 -36.56 -20.72 -9.37
C LYS A 155 -35.07 -20.80 -9.70
N GLU A 156 -34.72 -21.15 -10.94
CA GLU A 156 -33.32 -21.15 -11.35
C GLU A 156 -32.75 -19.73 -11.45
N TRP A 157 -33.53 -18.75 -11.94
CA TRP A 157 -33.12 -17.35 -11.90
C TRP A 157 -32.87 -16.85 -10.47
N GLU A 158 -33.74 -17.17 -9.51
CA GLU A 158 -33.52 -16.81 -8.10
C GLU A 158 -32.23 -17.42 -7.53
N ARG A 159 -31.89 -18.66 -7.91
CA ARG A 159 -30.62 -19.30 -7.54
C ARG A 159 -29.43 -18.59 -8.17
N PHE A 160 -29.55 -18.24 -9.46
CA PHE A 160 -28.54 -17.50 -10.19
C PHE A 160 -28.27 -16.12 -9.57
N GLU A 161 -29.32 -15.38 -9.22
CA GLU A 161 -29.21 -14.07 -8.59
C GLU A 161 -28.56 -14.18 -7.20
N LYS A 162 -28.89 -15.22 -6.43
CA LYS A 162 -28.24 -15.49 -5.14
C LYS A 162 -26.76 -15.82 -5.28
N SER A 163 -26.36 -16.65 -6.26
CA SER A 163 -24.95 -17.01 -6.47
C SER A 163 -24.12 -15.85 -7.01
N HIS A 164 -24.72 -14.99 -7.82
CA HIS A 164 -24.08 -13.78 -8.36
C HIS A 164 -24.41 -12.53 -7.55
N LYS A 165 -24.95 -12.70 -6.33
CA LYS A 165 -25.38 -11.58 -5.50
C LYS A 165 -24.29 -10.57 -5.29
N LYS A 166 -23.00 -10.94 -5.29
CA LYS A 166 -21.85 -10.04 -5.06
C LYS A 166 -21.21 -9.47 -6.34
N ASN A 167 -21.74 -9.77 -7.53
CA ASN A 167 -21.17 -9.29 -8.79
C ASN A 167 -21.30 -7.75 -8.93
N LEU A 168 -20.33 -7.12 -9.57
CA LEU A 168 -20.32 -5.68 -9.87
C LEU A 168 -21.41 -5.27 -10.86
N TYR A 169 -21.95 -6.18 -11.65
CA TYR A 169 -22.96 -5.91 -12.65
C TYR A 169 -24.34 -6.40 -12.23
N LYS A 170 -25.37 -5.74 -12.74
CA LYS A 170 -26.77 -6.13 -12.64
C LYS A 170 -27.21 -6.77 -13.95
N ALA A 171 -28.05 -7.79 -13.86
CA ALA A 171 -28.66 -8.42 -15.01
C ALA A 171 -30.19 -8.35 -14.90
N ALA A 172 -30.84 -8.10 -16.04
CA ALA A 172 -32.29 -8.25 -16.18
C ALA A 172 -32.60 -9.59 -16.81
N VAL A 173 -33.76 -10.15 -16.47
CA VAL A 173 -34.24 -11.45 -16.96
C VAL A 173 -35.53 -11.29 -17.75
N GLU A 174 -35.62 -12.08 -18.80
CA GLU A 174 -36.80 -12.32 -19.62
C GLU A 174 -37.02 -13.84 -19.69
N PHE A 175 -38.26 -14.29 -19.48
CA PHE A 175 -38.61 -15.70 -19.58
C PHE A 175 -39.27 -15.94 -20.94
N LYS A 176 -38.66 -16.79 -21.77
CA LYS A 176 -39.17 -17.09 -23.12
C LYS A 176 -39.80 -18.47 -23.17
N GLU A 177 -41.02 -18.52 -23.69
CA GLU A 177 -41.69 -19.76 -24.06
C GLU A 177 -41.20 -20.20 -25.45
N ILE A 178 -40.72 -21.43 -25.55
CA ILE A 178 -40.25 -22.05 -26.79
C ILE A 178 -41.13 -23.25 -27.10
N LYS A 179 -41.79 -23.20 -28.25
CA LYS A 179 -42.60 -24.28 -28.80
C LYS A 179 -41.76 -25.04 -29.81
N THR A 180 -41.49 -26.31 -29.54
CA THR A 180 -40.78 -27.19 -30.48
C THR A 180 -41.72 -28.28 -30.95
N GLU A 181 -41.91 -28.37 -32.27
CA GLU A 181 -42.65 -29.45 -32.89
C GLU A 181 -41.77 -30.70 -33.00
N LYS A 182 -42.15 -31.76 -32.30
CA LYS A 182 -41.55 -33.09 -32.50
C LYS A 182 -42.37 -33.87 -33.50
N ARG A 183 -41.74 -34.19 -34.63
CA ARG A 183 -42.27 -35.18 -35.58
C ARG A 183 -41.79 -36.58 -35.17
N PRO A 184 -42.65 -37.60 -35.25
CA PRO A 184 -42.22 -38.98 -35.01
C PRO A 184 -41.12 -39.39 -36.00
N VAL A 185 -40.16 -40.21 -35.54
CA VAL A 185 -39.02 -40.67 -36.34
C VAL A 185 -39.50 -41.71 -37.36
N GLY A 186 -39.26 -41.48 -38.65
CA GLY A 186 -39.63 -42.37 -39.77
C GLY A 186 -40.25 -41.62 -40.96
N ASN A 187 -40.39 -42.29 -42.11
CA ASN A 187 -41.08 -41.72 -43.27
C ASN A 187 -42.58 -41.49 -42.95
N PRO A 188 -43.18 -40.37 -43.38
CA PRO A 188 -44.60 -40.11 -43.13
C PRO A 188 -45.45 -41.23 -43.74
N GLY A 189 -46.22 -41.94 -42.91
CA GLY A 189 -47.24 -42.89 -43.39
C GLY A 189 -48.38 -42.16 -44.11
N LYS A 190 -49.24 -42.91 -44.82
CA LYS A 190 -50.37 -42.36 -45.61
C LYS A 190 -51.33 -41.43 -44.84
N ASN A 191 -51.36 -41.52 -43.50
CA ASN A 191 -52.04 -40.58 -42.59
C ASN A 191 -51.09 -40.18 -41.44
N PRO A 192 -50.32 -39.09 -41.57
CA PRO A 192 -49.39 -38.68 -40.52
C PRO A 192 -50.14 -38.15 -39.29
N LYS A 193 -49.71 -38.58 -38.09
CA LYS A 193 -50.21 -38.00 -36.82
C LYS A 193 -49.75 -36.54 -36.71
N PRO A 194 -50.56 -35.63 -36.16
CA PRO A 194 -50.15 -34.25 -35.95
C PRO A 194 -48.89 -34.18 -35.07
N PRO A 195 -47.96 -33.25 -35.34
CA PRO A 195 -46.72 -33.12 -34.57
C PRO A 195 -47.04 -32.85 -33.09
N GLN A 196 -46.28 -33.49 -32.20
CA GLN A 196 -46.39 -33.20 -30.78
C GLN A 196 -45.69 -31.89 -30.48
N VAL A 197 -46.45 -30.88 -30.05
CA VAL A 197 -45.89 -29.60 -29.59
C VAL A 197 -45.37 -29.78 -28.18
N LYS A 198 -44.06 -29.71 -28.00
CA LYS A 198 -43.43 -29.61 -26.68
C LYS A 198 -43.19 -28.15 -26.37
N VAL A 199 -43.80 -27.66 -25.30
CA VAL A 199 -43.54 -26.32 -24.76
C VAL A 199 -42.42 -26.44 -23.72
N THR A 200 -41.41 -25.61 -23.84
CA THR A 200 -40.32 -25.47 -22.87
C THR A 200 -40.07 -24.01 -22.58
N TRP A 201 -39.52 -23.72 -21.40
CA TRP A 201 -39.19 -22.38 -20.98
C TRP A 201 -37.68 -22.19 -20.93
N GLN A 202 -37.22 -20.98 -21.27
CA GLN A 202 -35.81 -20.60 -21.22
C GLN A 202 -35.64 -19.30 -20.44
N VAL A 203 -34.55 -19.18 -19.69
CA VAL A 203 -34.17 -17.96 -18.98
C VAL A 203 -33.23 -17.16 -19.87
N CYS A 204 -33.68 -16.02 -20.37
CA CYS A 204 -32.85 -15.10 -21.15
C CYS A 204 -32.47 -13.93 -20.24
N ALA A 205 -31.19 -13.80 -19.90
CA ALA A 205 -30.70 -12.68 -19.11
C ALA A 205 -29.73 -11.81 -19.91
N GLN A 206 -29.65 -10.53 -19.56
CA GLN A 206 -28.70 -9.59 -20.14
C GLN A 206 -28.18 -8.64 -19.07
N ILE A 207 -26.92 -8.23 -19.19
CA ILE A 207 -26.34 -7.21 -18.32
C ILE A 207 -26.98 -5.86 -18.64
N ILE A 208 -27.48 -5.18 -17.62
CA ILE A 208 -28.18 -3.89 -17.76
C ILE A 208 -27.38 -2.70 -17.22
N GLY A 209 -26.28 -2.96 -16.51
CA GLY A 209 -25.43 -1.90 -15.99
C GLY A 209 -24.66 -2.33 -14.74
N ILE A 210 -23.95 -1.36 -14.18
CA ILE A 210 -23.12 -1.55 -12.99
C ILE A 210 -23.96 -1.35 -11.73
N ASN A 211 -23.64 -2.13 -10.70
CA ASN A 211 -24.11 -1.88 -9.35
C ASN A 211 -23.25 -0.78 -8.72
N GLU A 212 -23.74 0.46 -8.81
CA GLU A 212 -23.03 1.65 -8.32
C GLU A 212 -22.53 1.51 -6.87
N THR A 213 -23.32 0.95 -5.96
CA THR A 213 -22.89 0.75 -4.57
C THR A 213 -21.65 -0.15 -4.48
N ARG A 214 -21.53 -1.17 -5.33
CA ARG A 214 -20.36 -2.05 -5.34
C ARG A 214 -19.18 -1.47 -6.11
N ALA A 215 -19.46 -0.72 -7.17
CA ALA A 215 -18.44 0.05 -7.85
C ALA A 215 -17.81 1.04 -6.87
N GLU A 216 -18.60 1.76 -6.08
CA GLU A 216 -18.14 2.64 -4.99
C GLU A 216 -17.30 1.87 -3.96
N GLU A 217 -17.77 0.72 -3.47
CA GLU A 217 -16.98 -0.13 -2.55
C GLU A 217 -15.64 -0.56 -3.16
N LEU A 218 -15.63 -0.89 -4.45
CA LEU A 218 -14.43 -1.30 -5.15
C LEU A 218 -13.47 -0.11 -5.35
N ARG A 219 -13.98 1.09 -5.66
CA ARG A 219 -13.18 2.32 -5.74
C ARG A 219 -12.50 2.61 -4.40
N ASN A 220 -13.25 2.49 -3.30
CA ASN A 220 -12.75 2.72 -1.94
C ASN A 220 -11.62 1.76 -1.51
N GLY A 221 -11.61 0.53 -2.03
CA GLY A 221 -10.63 -0.49 -1.66
C GLY A 221 -9.52 -0.74 -2.69
N GLY A 222 -9.75 -0.40 -3.95
CA GLY A 222 -8.89 -0.77 -5.08
C GLY A 222 -8.20 0.40 -5.76
N GLU A 223 -8.99 1.41 -6.16
CA GLU A 223 -8.55 2.54 -6.98
C GLU A 223 -8.02 3.70 -6.15
N CYS A 224 -8.79 4.08 -5.12
CA CYS A 224 -8.52 5.22 -4.26
C CYS A 224 -8.15 4.79 -2.85
N PHE A 225 -7.46 5.68 -2.14
CA PHE A 225 -7.30 5.62 -0.70
C PHE A 225 -7.31 7.04 -0.14
N VAL A 226 -7.58 7.17 1.15
CA VAL A 226 -7.62 8.48 1.83
C VAL A 226 -6.47 8.54 2.84
N VAL A 227 -5.71 9.63 2.79
CA VAL A 227 -4.75 10.01 3.83
C VAL A 227 -5.45 11.01 4.76
N ILE A 228 -5.33 10.80 6.06
CA ILE A 228 -5.84 11.69 7.10
C ILE A 228 -4.66 12.28 7.86
N THR A 229 -4.72 13.59 8.09
CA THR A 229 -3.71 14.34 8.82
C THR A 229 -4.34 15.46 9.65
N ASN A 230 -3.67 15.86 10.72
CA ASN A 230 -4.01 17.03 11.52
C ASN A 230 -2.96 18.15 11.35
N VAL A 231 -2.04 18.01 10.41
CA VAL A 231 -1.07 19.04 10.00
C VAL A 231 -1.79 20.13 9.21
N GLU A 232 -1.44 21.39 9.47
CA GLU A 232 -2.05 22.53 8.81
C GLU A 232 -1.58 22.69 7.35
N GLN A 233 -2.50 23.14 6.50
CA GLN A 233 -2.23 23.39 5.08
C GLN A 233 -1.29 24.59 4.84
N SER A 234 -1.14 25.46 5.84
CA SER A 234 -0.13 26.53 5.88
C SER A 234 1.31 25.98 5.92
N GLU A 235 1.49 24.75 6.42
CA GLU A 235 2.80 24.13 6.60
C GLU A 235 3.17 23.14 5.49
N LEU A 236 2.20 22.34 5.03
CA LEU A 236 2.41 21.33 4.00
C LEU A 236 1.33 21.39 2.93
N THR A 237 1.73 21.20 1.68
CA THR A 237 0.80 20.97 0.56
C THR A 237 0.30 19.51 0.55
N GLY A 238 -0.85 19.24 -0.09
CA GLY A 238 -1.38 17.88 -0.17
C GLY A 238 -0.41 16.91 -0.86
N GLU A 239 0.35 17.39 -1.84
CA GLU A 239 1.45 16.65 -2.46
C GLU A 239 2.53 16.29 -1.45
N GLN A 240 2.98 17.24 -0.62
CA GLN A 240 4.02 16.99 0.38
C GLN A 240 3.55 15.97 1.43
N VAL A 241 2.29 16.07 1.88
CA VAL A 241 1.70 15.08 2.80
C VAL A 241 1.69 13.69 2.16
N LEU A 242 1.30 13.59 0.89
CA LEU A 242 1.31 12.31 0.17
C LEU A 242 2.73 11.75 0.00
N ARG A 243 3.72 12.59 -0.34
CA ARG A 243 5.12 12.18 -0.45
C ARG A 243 5.66 11.65 0.88
N GLN A 244 5.44 12.39 1.97
CA GLN A 244 5.83 11.96 3.32
C GLN A 244 5.17 10.62 3.71
N TYR A 245 3.87 10.45 3.43
CA TYR A 245 3.18 9.18 3.66
C TYR A 245 3.78 8.03 2.83
N LYS A 246 4.13 8.26 1.56
CA LYS A 246 4.71 7.23 0.68
C LYS A 246 6.14 6.86 1.07
N ASP A 247 6.90 7.82 1.59
CA ASP A 247 8.26 7.59 2.09
C ASP A 247 8.29 6.71 3.35
N GLN A 248 7.17 6.53 4.06
CA GLN A 248 7.04 5.56 5.15
C GLN A 248 7.46 4.14 4.73
N SER A 249 7.21 3.76 3.47
CA SER A 249 7.62 2.45 2.94
C SER A 249 9.15 2.23 2.96
N ILE A 250 9.95 3.30 2.98
CA ILE A 250 11.42 3.22 3.13
C ILE A 250 11.79 2.75 4.55
N VAL A 251 11.03 3.18 5.56
CA VAL A 251 11.19 2.72 6.95
C VAL A 251 10.83 1.24 7.07
N GLU A 252 9.76 0.79 6.40
CA GLU A 252 9.36 -0.63 6.38
C GLU A 252 10.44 -1.55 5.76
N ILE A 253 11.16 -1.07 4.75
CA ILE A 253 12.30 -1.80 4.15
C ILE A 253 13.43 -1.99 5.17
N GLN A 254 13.69 -1.03 6.06
CA GLN A 254 14.70 -1.18 7.12
C GLN A 254 14.26 -2.21 8.17
N PHE A 255 12.96 -2.27 8.50
CA PHE A 255 12.42 -3.31 9.40
C PHE A 255 12.37 -4.69 8.75
N LYS A 256 12.23 -4.77 7.42
CA LYS A 256 12.30 -6.06 6.70
C LYS A 256 13.63 -6.77 6.94
N LEU A 257 14.73 -6.02 7.04
CA LEU A 257 16.05 -6.57 7.36
C LEU A 257 16.09 -7.27 8.73
N LEU A 258 15.42 -6.73 9.75
CA LEU A 258 15.31 -7.42 11.05
C LEU A 258 14.47 -8.69 10.99
N LYS A 259 13.52 -8.74 10.05
CA LYS A 259 12.61 -9.87 9.83
C LYS A 259 13.20 -10.92 8.87
N GLU A 260 14.35 -10.65 8.25
CA GLU A 260 15.01 -11.66 7.42
C GLU A 260 15.54 -12.81 8.31
N PRO A 261 15.43 -14.07 7.85
CA PRO A 261 15.61 -15.27 8.70
C PRO A 261 16.99 -15.41 9.38
N ALA A 262 17.95 -14.56 9.06
CA ALA A 262 19.34 -14.71 9.44
C ALA A 262 19.71 -14.07 10.79
N ILE A 263 18.96 -13.09 11.32
CA ILE A 263 19.41 -12.30 12.48
C ILE A 263 18.61 -12.56 13.75
N ALA A 264 17.28 -12.41 13.73
CA ALA A 264 16.47 -12.54 14.95
C ALA A 264 15.89 -13.95 15.17
N SER A 265 15.49 -14.64 14.10
CA SER A 265 14.88 -15.98 14.19
C SER A 265 15.84 -17.10 14.58
N ALA A 266 17.16 -16.87 14.49
CA ALA A 266 18.18 -17.84 14.87
C ALA A 266 18.58 -17.78 16.36
N ILE A 267 18.12 -16.76 17.10
CA ILE A 267 18.54 -16.52 18.49
C ILE A 267 17.41 -16.93 19.44
N PHE A 268 17.55 -18.10 20.07
CA PHE A 268 16.60 -18.57 21.09
C PHE A 268 16.90 -17.93 22.45
N LEU A 269 16.07 -16.96 22.84
CA LEU A 269 16.18 -16.29 24.14
C LEU A 269 15.17 -16.86 25.15
N LYS A 270 15.67 -17.24 26.33
CA LYS A 270 14.88 -17.94 27.35
C LYS A 270 14.08 -17.04 28.29
N THR A 271 14.46 -15.77 28.43
CA THR A 271 13.83 -14.86 29.42
C THR A 271 13.38 -13.55 28.76
N PRO A 272 12.27 -12.94 29.24
CA PRO A 272 11.77 -11.67 28.70
C PRO A 272 12.82 -10.54 28.72
N GLY A 273 13.61 -10.41 29.79
CA GLY A 273 14.64 -9.36 29.88
C GLY A 273 15.75 -9.49 28.84
N ARG A 274 16.11 -10.72 28.44
CA ARG A 274 17.08 -10.93 27.34
C ARG A 274 16.48 -10.55 25.99
N ILE A 275 15.17 -10.80 25.80
CA ILE A 275 14.45 -10.38 24.59
C ILE A 275 14.44 -8.86 24.50
N ASP A 276 14.10 -8.16 25.59
CA ASP A 276 14.05 -6.70 25.60
C ASP A 276 15.45 -6.09 25.34
N ALA A 277 16.52 -6.64 25.92
CA ALA A 277 17.89 -6.21 25.67
C ALA A 277 18.35 -6.44 24.21
N LEU A 278 18.07 -7.62 23.64
CA LEU A 278 18.37 -7.89 22.22
C LEU A 278 17.59 -6.94 21.31
N MET A 279 16.29 -6.73 21.60
CA MET A 279 15.48 -5.79 20.82
C MET A 279 16.07 -4.39 20.88
N MET A 280 16.47 -3.88 22.05
CA MET A 280 17.12 -2.58 22.17
C MET A 280 18.38 -2.50 21.28
N LEU A 281 19.25 -3.51 21.34
CA LEU A 281 20.46 -3.56 20.51
C LEU A 281 20.14 -3.56 19.01
N LEU A 282 19.14 -4.32 18.58
CA LEU A 282 18.69 -4.36 17.19
C LEU A 282 18.13 -3.01 16.72
N HIS A 283 17.35 -2.30 17.56
CA HIS A 283 16.84 -0.98 17.24
C HIS A 283 17.97 0.07 17.15
N VAL A 284 18.92 0.05 18.08
CA VAL A 284 20.09 0.95 18.02
C VAL A 284 20.92 0.68 16.77
N SER A 285 21.13 -0.60 16.43
CA SER A 285 21.80 -0.98 15.19
C SER A 285 21.06 -0.43 13.97
N LEU A 286 19.73 -0.64 13.87
CA LEU A 286 18.93 -0.06 12.79
C LEU A 286 19.02 1.47 12.71
N LEU A 287 19.03 2.15 13.85
CA LEU A 287 19.16 3.60 13.89
C LEU A 287 20.51 4.04 13.31
N ILE A 288 21.61 3.43 13.75
CA ILE A 288 22.96 3.71 13.22
C ILE A 288 22.99 3.46 11.70
N ARG A 289 22.43 2.33 11.26
CA ARG A 289 22.31 1.96 9.84
C ARG A 289 21.57 3.04 9.04
N ALA A 290 20.45 3.53 9.55
CA ALA A 290 19.66 4.58 8.92
C ALA A 290 20.40 5.92 8.88
N LEU A 291 21.11 6.28 9.96
CA LEU A 291 21.88 7.52 10.06
C LEU A 291 23.04 7.57 9.06
N ILE A 292 23.82 6.49 8.95
CA ILE A 292 24.92 6.39 7.97
C ILE A 292 24.37 6.60 6.55
N GLN A 293 23.30 5.88 6.20
CA GLN A 293 22.69 5.98 4.88
C GLN A 293 22.09 7.36 4.62
N TYR A 294 21.46 7.97 5.64
CA TYR A 294 20.92 9.32 5.56
C TYR A 294 22.03 10.34 5.31
N LYS A 295 23.12 10.29 6.08
CA LYS A 295 24.25 11.23 5.95
C LYS A 295 24.83 11.18 4.54
N VAL A 296 25.16 10.00 4.02
CA VAL A 296 25.69 9.85 2.65
C VAL A 296 24.73 10.40 1.61
N ARG A 297 23.44 10.05 1.68
CA ARG A 297 22.44 10.50 0.68
C ARG A 297 22.21 12.00 0.75
N LYS A 298 22.18 12.56 1.96
CA LYS A 298 22.07 14.01 2.18
C LYS A 298 23.24 14.74 1.54
N SER A 299 24.47 14.32 1.83
CA SER A 299 25.69 14.90 1.25
C SER A 299 25.69 14.83 -0.28
N ILE A 300 25.21 13.72 -0.88
CA ILE A 300 25.05 13.62 -2.34
C ILE A 300 24.00 14.61 -2.86
N SER A 301 22.85 14.75 -2.19
CA SER A 301 21.79 15.66 -2.63
C SER A 301 22.13 17.14 -2.48
N GLU A 302 22.99 17.47 -1.53
CA GLU A 302 23.49 18.83 -1.30
C GLU A 302 24.65 19.18 -2.24
N SER A 303 25.36 18.17 -2.74
CA SER A 303 26.34 18.33 -3.82
C SER A 303 25.63 18.71 -5.12
N LYS A 304 26.08 19.78 -5.78
CA LYS A 304 25.59 20.20 -7.10
C LYS A 304 26.24 19.43 -8.26
N GLU A 305 27.02 18.42 -7.95
CA GLU A 305 27.77 17.62 -8.93
C GLU A 305 26.99 16.39 -9.39
N GLU A 306 27.46 15.75 -10.47
CA GLU A 306 26.92 14.45 -10.89
C GLU A 306 27.08 13.39 -9.80
N ALA A 307 26.09 12.51 -9.68
CA ALA A 307 26.09 11.45 -8.68
C ALA A 307 27.42 10.66 -8.68
N PRO A 308 28.01 10.39 -7.50
CA PRO A 308 29.36 9.82 -7.40
C PRO A 308 29.40 8.37 -7.90
N LYS A 309 30.57 7.95 -8.41
CA LYS A 309 30.81 6.58 -8.91
C LYS A 309 31.07 5.57 -7.79
N ILE A 310 30.20 5.55 -6.78
CA ILE A 310 30.31 4.65 -5.62
C ILE A 310 29.39 3.42 -5.73
N GLY A 311 28.56 3.34 -6.78
CA GLY A 311 27.63 2.24 -7.01
C GLY A 311 28.33 0.92 -7.36
N TRP A 312 27.55 -0.16 -7.33
CA TRP A 312 28.01 -1.48 -7.80
C TRP A 312 28.60 -1.34 -9.20
N ASN A 313 29.73 -2.00 -9.44
CA ASN A 313 30.47 -1.92 -10.70
C ASN A 313 30.85 -0.48 -11.13
N ASN A 314 31.15 0.43 -10.18
CA ASN A 314 31.49 1.84 -10.45
C ASN A 314 30.36 2.68 -11.04
N SER A 315 29.12 2.18 -10.94
CA SER A 315 27.97 2.96 -11.41
C SER A 315 27.80 4.23 -10.59
N ARG A 316 27.25 5.27 -11.22
CA ARG A 316 26.82 6.47 -10.51
C ARG A 316 25.56 6.15 -9.70
N THR A 317 25.49 6.59 -8.45
CA THR A 317 24.30 6.36 -7.61
C THR A 317 24.01 7.53 -6.68
N GLU A 318 22.75 7.97 -6.69
CA GLU A 318 22.22 9.00 -5.76
C GLU A 318 21.68 8.39 -4.47
N LYS A 319 21.38 7.09 -4.49
CA LYS A 319 20.69 6.39 -3.39
C LYS A 319 21.48 5.16 -2.96
N PRO A 320 22.75 5.29 -2.55
CA PRO A 320 23.53 4.16 -2.04
C PRO A 320 22.77 3.49 -0.88
N THR A 321 22.79 2.16 -0.85
CA THR A 321 22.29 1.38 0.28
C THR A 321 23.38 1.25 1.32
N LEU A 322 23.02 1.01 2.58
CA LEU A 322 24.04 0.72 3.57
C LEU A 322 24.90 -0.50 3.21
N ASN A 323 24.31 -1.53 2.60
CA ASN A 323 25.08 -2.72 2.22
C ASN A 323 26.20 -2.38 1.23
N LEU A 324 25.89 -1.54 0.22
CA LEU A 324 26.90 -1.03 -0.71
C LEU A 324 27.99 -0.24 0.03
N ILE A 325 27.60 0.63 0.97
CA ILE A 325 28.55 1.45 1.75
C ILE A 325 29.48 0.54 2.56
N LEU A 326 28.92 -0.40 3.33
CA LEU A 326 29.70 -1.30 4.19
C LEU A 326 30.60 -2.24 3.37
N GLU A 327 30.08 -2.88 2.32
CA GLU A 327 30.90 -3.72 1.44
C GLU A 327 31.99 -2.93 0.73
N SER A 328 31.76 -1.64 0.44
CA SER A 328 32.80 -0.80 -0.16
C SER A 328 33.94 -0.47 0.79
N LEU A 329 33.67 -0.45 2.10
CA LEU A 329 34.66 -0.23 3.16
C LEU A 329 35.34 -1.54 3.61
N GLN A 330 34.73 -2.69 3.31
CA GLN A 330 35.33 -3.99 3.55
C GLN A 330 36.63 -4.14 2.75
N HIS A 331 37.63 -4.80 3.33
CA HIS A 331 38.94 -5.07 2.72
C HIS A 331 39.87 -3.85 2.54
N THR A 332 39.60 -2.73 3.20
CA THR A 332 40.61 -1.67 3.39
C THR A 332 41.51 -2.06 4.57
N THR A 333 42.83 -2.00 4.38
CA THR A 333 43.81 -2.26 5.44
C THR A 333 44.57 -0.99 5.78
N PHE A 334 45.10 -0.91 6.99
CA PHE A 334 45.99 0.16 7.39
C PHE A 334 47.15 -0.39 8.23
N GLU A 335 48.30 0.26 8.12
CA GLU A 335 49.50 -0.02 8.90
C GLU A 335 49.86 1.25 9.69
N LYS A 336 50.00 1.13 11.01
CA LYS A 336 50.49 2.23 11.86
C LYS A 336 52.02 2.29 11.77
N VAL A 337 52.55 3.38 11.22
CA VAL A 337 53.98 3.59 10.95
C VAL A 337 54.63 4.53 11.99
N GLY A 338 53.83 5.24 12.80
CA GLY A 338 54.31 6.12 13.88
C GLY A 338 53.17 6.52 14.82
N GLU A 339 53.43 7.41 15.79
CA GLU A 339 52.44 7.80 16.82
C GLU A 339 51.08 8.22 16.23
N ASN A 340 51.07 9.01 15.16
CA ASN A 340 49.87 9.44 14.41
C ASN A 340 50.05 9.31 12.88
N ASN A 341 50.85 8.33 12.42
CA ASN A 341 51.11 8.12 10.99
C ASN A 341 50.61 6.75 10.55
N TYR A 342 49.74 6.74 9.55
CA TYR A 342 49.14 5.52 9.00
C TYR A 342 49.42 5.40 7.50
N ARG A 343 49.71 4.18 7.05
CA ARG A 343 49.72 3.80 5.62
C ARG A 343 48.47 3.02 5.29
N TYR A 344 47.87 3.31 4.15
CA TYR A 344 46.59 2.73 3.74
C TYR A 344 46.77 1.77 2.56
N GLY A 345 46.26 0.56 2.71
CA GLY A 345 46.21 -0.47 1.68
C GLY A 345 44.82 -0.57 1.07
N PHE A 346 44.75 -0.35 -0.24
CA PHE A 346 43.54 -0.54 -1.04
C PHE A 346 43.81 -1.63 -2.09
N TYR A 347 42.80 -2.42 -2.45
CA TYR A 347 42.97 -3.48 -3.45
C TYR A 347 43.12 -2.91 -4.88
N SER A 348 42.61 -1.71 -5.15
CA SER A 348 42.86 -0.97 -6.40
C SER A 348 42.71 0.54 -6.22
N ASP A 349 43.28 1.35 -7.13
CA ASP A 349 43.08 2.82 -7.15
C ASP A 349 41.60 3.19 -7.25
N ARG A 350 40.84 2.41 -8.01
CA ARG A 350 39.38 2.58 -8.12
C ARG A 350 38.67 2.40 -6.79
N GLU A 351 39.07 1.42 -5.99
CA GLU A 351 38.48 1.22 -4.67
C GLU A 351 38.95 2.25 -3.66
N ARG A 352 40.20 2.71 -3.77
CA ARG A 352 40.67 3.88 -3.03
C ARG A 352 39.76 5.08 -3.28
N ASP A 353 39.50 5.43 -4.54
CA ASP A 353 38.63 6.55 -4.89
C ASP A 353 37.21 6.37 -4.34
N ARG A 354 36.67 5.14 -4.44
CA ARG A 354 35.34 4.81 -3.89
C ARG A 354 35.30 4.98 -2.37
N VAL A 355 36.27 4.45 -1.64
CA VAL A 355 36.36 4.53 -0.18
C VAL A 355 36.52 5.98 0.26
N MET A 356 37.45 6.72 -0.33
CA MET A 356 37.69 8.13 0.00
C MET A 356 36.45 8.99 -0.28
N THR A 357 35.74 8.72 -1.39
CA THR A 357 34.48 9.41 -1.69
C THR A 357 33.42 9.11 -0.62
N ILE A 358 33.25 7.85 -0.22
CA ILE A 358 32.29 7.46 0.83
C ILE A 358 32.62 8.12 2.16
N LEU A 359 33.89 8.13 2.57
CA LEU A 359 34.35 8.75 3.81
C LEU A 359 34.11 10.27 3.80
N SER A 360 34.42 10.93 2.69
CA SER A 360 34.12 12.35 2.48
C SER A 360 32.61 12.65 2.59
N LEU A 361 31.75 11.83 1.97
CA LEU A 361 30.30 11.98 2.09
C LEU A 361 29.78 11.73 3.51
N LEU A 362 30.50 10.94 4.30
CA LEU A 362 30.24 10.73 5.72
C LEU A 362 30.83 11.82 6.60
N ASP A 363 31.59 12.77 6.05
CA ASP A 363 32.33 13.78 6.81
C ASP A 363 33.21 13.11 7.88
N ILE A 364 33.95 12.09 7.45
CA ILE A 364 34.88 11.32 8.25
C ILE A 364 36.21 11.26 7.50
N THR A 365 37.31 11.51 8.19
CA THR A 365 38.67 11.26 7.67
C THR A 365 39.18 9.92 8.19
N ILE A 366 40.15 9.31 7.49
CA ILE A 366 40.73 8.05 7.98
C ILE A 366 41.49 8.29 9.29
N ASP A 367 42.21 9.40 9.41
CA ASP A 367 42.94 9.74 10.63
C ASP A 367 41.97 9.90 11.82
N GLY A 368 40.81 10.54 11.62
CA GLY A 368 39.78 10.68 12.65
C GLY A 368 39.06 9.37 13.03
N LEU A 369 39.20 8.30 12.23
CA LEU A 369 38.73 6.96 12.61
C LEU A 369 39.75 6.19 13.47
N LEU A 370 41.03 6.48 13.28
CA LEU A 370 42.14 5.70 13.86
C LEU A 370 42.71 6.34 15.13
N ASP A 371 42.50 7.65 15.34
CA ASP A 371 42.80 8.36 16.57
C ASP A 371 41.49 8.91 17.20
N PRO A 372 40.71 8.08 17.93
CA PRO A 372 39.41 8.44 18.52
C PRO A 372 39.48 9.36 19.75
#